data_AF-A0A3D5E3A0-F1
#
_entry.id   AF-A0A3D5E3A0-F1
#
_cell.length_a   1.000
_cell.length_b   1.000
_cell.length_c   1.000
_cell.angle_alpha   90.00
_cell.angle_beta   90.00
_cell.angle_gamma   90.00
#
_symmetry.space_group_name_H-M   'P 1'
#
loop_
_entity.id
_entity.type
_entity.pdbx_description
1 polymer ?
#
loop_
_entity_poly.entity_id
_entity_poly.type
_entity_poly.pdbx_seq_one_letter_code
_entity_poly.pdbx_strand_id
1 'polypeptide(L)' 'ESGCGKTTTGRAILQLYEPTAGEIVFDGINLTHLDTKDLRDMRKRMQMIFQDP' A
#
# COMPACT_ATOMS: atom_id res chain seq x y z
N GLU A 1 13.50 -9.06 14.29
CA GLU A 1 12.67 -8.99 13.07
C GLU A 1 13.16 -10.00 12.04
N SER A 2 12.27 -10.73 11.38
CA SER A 2 12.65 -11.85 10.49
C SER A 2 13.00 -11.46 9.05
N GLY A 3 13.24 -10.17 8.74
CA GLY A 3 13.77 -9.66 7.46
C GLY A 3 12.99 -10.00 6.18
N CYS A 4 11.90 -10.76 6.25
CA CYS A 4 11.25 -11.36 5.09
C CYS A 4 10.32 -10.40 4.31
N GLY A 5 10.36 -9.10 4.60
CA GLY A 5 9.68 -8.08 3.80
C GLY A 5 8.22 -7.75 4.16
N LYS A 6 7.63 -8.33 5.22
CA LYS A 6 6.21 -8.08 5.60
C LYS A 6 5.86 -6.58 5.70
N THR A 7 6.69 -5.80 6.40
CA THR A 7 6.50 -4.36 6.57
C THR A 7 6.62 -3.61 5.25
N THR A 8 7.58 -4.00 4.41
CA THR A 8 7.77 -3.42 3.07
C THR A 8 6.55 -3.68 2.19
N THR A 9 6.07 -4.93 2.15
CA THR A 9 4.88 -5.31 1.39
C THR A 9 3.63 -4.58 1.87
N GLY A 10 3.38 -4.51 3.19
CA GLY A 10 2.23 -3.79 3.73
C GLY A 10 2.24 -2.30 3.37
N ARG A 11 3.41 -1.65 3.44
CA ARG A 11 3.57 -0.25 3.05
C ARG A 11 3.44 -0.04 1.54
N ALA A 12 3.91 -0.98 0.72
CA ALA A 12 3.75 -0.92 -0.73
C ALA A 12 2.27 -1.00 -1.14
N ILE A 13 1.47 -1.88 -0.51
CA ILE A 13 0.01 -1.99 -0.76
C ILE A 13 -0.69 -0.64 -0.54
N LEU A 14 -0.29 0.10 0.49
CA LEU A 14 -0.82 1.44 0.78
C LEU A 14 -0.20 2.55 -0.09
N GLN A 15 0.65 2.20 -1.05
CA GLN A 15 1.43 3.12 -1.88
C GLN A 15 2.26 4.11 -1.03
N LEU A 16 2.69 3.71 0.16
CA LEU A 16 3.63 4.48 1.00
C LEU A 16 5.08 4.26 0.56
N TYR A 17 5.33 3.14 -0.10
CA TYR A 17 6.50 2.91 -0.94
C TYR A 17 6.02 2.61 -2.35
N GLU A 18 6.66 3.25 -3.33
CA GLU A 18 6.43 2.93 -4.73
C GLU A 18 7.04 1.55 -5.03
N PRO A 19 6.26 0.59 -5.55
CA PRO A 19 6.81 -0.70 -5.96
C PRO A 19 7.75 -0.48 -7.14
N THR A 20 8.89 -1.17 -7.16
CA THR A 20 9.84 -1.08 -8.28
C THR A 20 9.24 -1.55 -9.61
N ALA A 21 8.32 -2.52 -9.55
CA ALA A 21 7.61 -3.04 -10.71
C ALA A 21 6.29 -3.72 -10.28
N GLY A 22 5.43 -3.99 -11.26
CA GLY A 22 4.13 -4.63 -11.07
C GLY A 22 3.02 -3.63 -10.76
N GLU A 23 1.85 -4.16 -10.41
CA GLU A 23 0.66 -3.37 -10.11
C GLU A 23 0.03 -3.77 -8.78
N ILE A 24 -0.68 -2.83 -8.16
CA ILE A 24 -1.46 -3.08 -6.94
C ILE A 24 -2.91 -2.76 -7.28
N VAL A 25 -3.73 -3.80 -7.37
CA VAL A 25 -5.15 -3.68 -7.66
C VAL A 25 -5.96 -3.88 -6.38
N PHE A 26 -6.76 -2.88 -6.02
CA PHE A 26 -7.68 -2.95 -4.89
C PHE A 26 -9.07 -2.54 -5.36
N ASP A 27 -10.07 -3.40 -5.13
CA ASP A 27 -11.46 -3.16 -5.54
C ASP A 27 -11.60 -2.83 -7.04
N GLY A 28 -10.82 -3.55 -7.87
CA GLY A 28 -10.77 -3.34 -9.34
C GLY A 28 -10.01 -2.09 -9.80
N ILE A 29 -9.45 -1.30 -8.89
CA ILE A 29 -8.71 -0.07 -9.20
C ILE A 29 -7.22 -0.34 -9.08
N ASN A 30 -6.46 -0.05 -10.14
CA ASN A 30 -5.00 -0.07 -10.09
C ASN A 30 -4.49 1.19 -9.38
N LEU A 31 -3.89 1.01 -8.20
CA LEU A 31 -3.38 2.08 -7.34
C LEU A 31 -2.04 2.66 -7.81
N THR A 32 -1.24 1.95 -8.61
CA THR A 32 0.10 2.43 -9.02
C THR A 32 0.06 3.60 -10.00
N HIS A 33 -1.11 3.89 -10.59
CA HIS A 33 -1.31 4.98 -11.54
C HIS A 33 -2.19 6.12 -11.00
N LEU A 34 -2.63 6.03 -9.74
CA LEU A 34 -3.45 7.07 -9.14
C LEU A 34 -2.60 8.28 -8.78
N ASP A 35 -3.20 9.46 -8.91
CA ASP A 35 -2.59 10.68 -8.41
C ASP A 35 -2.60 10.74 -6.86
N THR A 36 -1.88 11.71 -6.31
CA THR A 36 -1.77 11.89 -4.86
C THR A 36 -3.12 12.09 -4.16
N LYS A 37 -4.09 12.74 -4.83
CA LYS A 37 -5.40 13.04 -4.24
C LYS A 37 -6.23 11.75 -4.17
N ASP A 38 -6.29 11.01 -5.26
CA ASP A 38 -7.06 9.77 -5.34
C ASP A 38 -6.45 8.68 -4.46
N LEU A 39 -5.12 8.60 -4.38
CA LEU A 39 -4.43 7.75 -3.41
C LEU A 39 -4.80 8.09 -1.96
N ARG A 40 -4.91 9.37 -1.63
CA ARG A 40 -5.29 9.81 -0.28
C ARG A 40 -6.72 9.38 0.06
N ASP A 41 -7.63 9.42 -0.91
CA ASP A 41 -9.00 8.94 -0.71
C ASP A 41 -9.06 7.41 -0.60
N MET A 42 -8.28 6.68 -1.40
CA MET A 42 -8.17 5.23 -1.29
C MET A 42 -7.60 4.77 0.05
N ARG A 43 -6.57 5.44 0.58
CA ARG A 43 -5.99 5.12 1.90
C ARG A 43 -6.99 5.25 3.05
N LYS A 44 -8.02 6.11 2.95
CA LYS A 44 -9.08 6.18 3.96
C LYS A 44 -9.89 4.88 4.05
N ARG A 45 -9.99 4.13 2.94
CA ARG A 45 -10.66 2.83 2.85
C ARG A 45 -9.78 1.65 3.29
N MET A 46 -8.50 1.89 3.61
CA MET A 46 -7.51 0.86 3.94
C MET A 46 -6.86 1.17 5.29
N GLN A 47 -7.22 0.46 6.35
CA GLN A 47 -6.67 0.66 7.68
C GLN A 47 -5.59 -0.38 7.99
N MET A 48 -4.41 0.07 8.39
CA MET A 48 -3.30 -0.79 8.79
C MET A 48 -3.31 -0.97 10.30
N ILE A 49 -3.24 -2.24 10.75
CA ILE A 49 -3.01 -2.57 12.15
C ILE A 49 -1.55 -3.02 12.28
N PHE A 50 -0.81 -2.39 13.19
CA PHE A 50 0.58 -2.75 13.49
C PHE A 50 0.61 -3.84 14.56
N GLN A 51 1.54 -4.79 14.43
CA GLN A 51 1.75 -5.80 15.47
C GLN A 51 2.56 -5.16 16.59
N ASP A 52 1.92 -5.06 17.77
CA ASP A 52 2.35 -4.41 19.01
C ASP A 52 2.55 -2.87 18.94
N PRO A 53 2.04 -2.09 19.92
CA PRO A 53 2.39 -0.67 20.06
C PRO A 53 3.85 -0.47 20.48
#